data_AF-A0A284QSD4-F1
#
_entry.id   AF-A0A284QSD4-F1
#
_cell.length_a   1.000
_cell.length_b   1.000
_cell.length_c   1.000
_cell.angle_alpha   90.00
_cell.angle_beta   90.00
_cell.angle_gamma   90.00
#
_symmetry.space_group_name_H-M   'P 1'
#
loop_
_entity.id
_entity.type
_entity.pdbx_description
1 polymer ?
#
loop_
_entity_poly.entity_id
_entity_poly.type
_entity_poly.pdbx_seq_one_letter_code
_entity_poly.pdbx_strand_id
1 'polypeptide(L)'
;MTDLNARGQTSDSTHSATTTTFTSPCPPPPGGVGPNGFDSGFHNGVSAPGSTFTTTILDTEPHWVLCMQAGGAQCRLGMTLAINPTADQTEAQFMTNAINS
;
A
#
# COMPACT_ATOMS: atom_id res chain seq x y z
N MET A 1 -7.05 4.08 21.67
CA MET A 1 -7.21 4.23 20.22
C MET A 1 -6.55 5.54 19.84
N THR A 2 -5.37 5.46 19.24
CA THR A 2 -4.72 6.64 18.65
C THR A 2 -5.05 6.57 17.17
N ASP A 3 -5.90 7.47 16.69
CA ASP A 3 -6.29 7.53 15.29
C ASP A 3 -5.04 7.89 14.46
N LEU A 4 -4.45 6.90 13.78
CA LEU A 4 -3.35 7.13 12.86
C LEU A 4 -3.94 7.52 11.50
N ASN A 5 -3.85 8.80 11.15
CA ASN A 5 -4.14 9.26 9.79
C ASN A 5 -2.94 8.94 8.89
N ALA A 6 -3.06 7.90 8.06
CA ALA A 6 -2.06 7.60 7.03
C ALA A 6 -2.25 8.57 5.83
N ARG A 7 -1.22 9.36 5.51
CA ARG A 7 -1.20 10.30 4.37
C ARG A 7 -0.14 9.87 3.36
N GLY A 8 -0.52 9.65 2.11
CA GLY A 8 0.39 9.42 0.99
C GLY A 8 0.36 10.58 -0.01
N GLN A 9 1.53 10.97 -0.54
CA GLN A 9 1.70 11.95 -1.61
C GLN A 9 2.21 11.25 -2.88
N THR A 10 1.65 11.58 -4.04
CA THR A 10 2.04 10.99 -5.34
C THR A 10 2.83 12.01 -6.18
N SER A 11 4.08 11.71 -6.53
CA SER A 11 4.91 12.49 -7.48
C SER A 11 4.60 12.10 -8.94
N ASP A 12 5.21 12.80 -9.92
CA ASP A 12 5.05 12.80 -11.41
C ASP A 12 4.77 11.46 -12.15
N SER A 13 3.84 10.66 -11.67
CA SER A 13 3.35 9.40 -12.22
C SER A 13 2.02 9.01 -11.53
N THR A 14 1.38 7.90 -11.93
CA THR A 14 0.09 7.46 -11.37
C THR A 14 0.31 6.42 -10.28
N HIS A 15 -0.06 6.70 -9.03
CA HIS A 15 0.11 5.77 -7.92
C HIS A 15 -1.24 5.33 -7.33
N SER A 16 -1.26 4.23 -6.58
CA SER A 16 -2.36 3.86 -5.69
C SER A 16 -1.80 3.47 -4.32
N ALA A 17 -2.65 3.50 -3.31
CA ALA A 17 -2.44 2.91 -2.01
C ALA A 17 -3.55 1.88 -1.79
N THR A 18 -3.21 0.61 -1.95
CA THR A 18 -4.17 -0.49 -1.91
C THR A 18 -3.66 -1.57 -0.97
N THR A 19 -4.50 -2.05 -0.05
CA THR A 19 -4.08 -3.11 0.86
C THR A 19 -3.86 -4.44 0.12
N THR A 20 -2.96 -5.26 0.64
CA THR A 20 -2.56 -6.56 0.09
C THR A 20 -2.21 -7.53 1.23
N THR A 21 -1.60 -8.67 0.92
CA THR A 21 -1.13 -9.66 1.89
C THR A 21 0.37 -9.53 2.16
N PHE A 22 0.80 -9.92 3.35
CA PHE A 22 2.21 -9.89 3.74
C PHE A 22 3.10 -10.82 2.89
N THR A 23 2.62 -12.03 2.60
CA THR A 23 3.41 -13.12 2.00
C THR A 23 3.44 -13.09 0.48
N SER A 24 2.34 -12.68 -0.17
CA SER A 24 2.27 -12.48 -1.61
C SER A 24 1.70 -11.09 -1.90
N PRO A 25 2.54 -10.04 -1.81
CA PRO A 25 2.11 -8.66 -2.00
C PRO A 25 1.66 -8.36 -3.43
N CYS A 26 2.45 -8.73 -4.45
CA CYS A 26 2.24 -8.28 -5.83
C CYS A 26 1.85 -9.45 -6.75
N PRO A 27 0.89 -9.29 -7.68
CA PRO A 27 -0.12 -8.23 -7.73
C PRO A 27 -1.07 -8.30 -6.53
N PRO A 28 -1.93 -7.29 -6.30
CA PRO A 28 -2.99 -7.38 -5.29
C PRO A 28 -3.83 -8.67 -5.44
N PRO A 29 -4.38 -9.21 -4.33
CA PRO A 29 -5.11 -10.48 -4.34
C PRO A 29 -6.38 -10.42 -5.20
N PRO A 30 -6.92 -11.58 -5.62
CA PRO A 30 -8.23 -11.64 -6.29
C PRO A 30 -9.31 -10.95 -5.45
N GLY A 31 -10.02 -9.97 -6.04
CA GLY A 31 -10.95 -9.10 -5.30
C GLY A 31 -10.39 -7.71 -4.97
N GLY A 32 -9.11 -7.44 -5.27
CA GLY A 32 -8.52 -6.10 -5.34
C GLY A 32 -7.91 -5.57 -4.04
N VAL A 33 -8.38 -6.01 -2.88
CA VAL A 33 -7.92 -5.54 -1.56
C VAL A 33 -7.59 -6.71 -0.63
N GLY A 34 -6.48 -6.58 0.09
CA GLY A 34 -6.07 -7.50 1.16
C GLY A 34 -6.82 -7.27 2.47
N PRO A 35 -6.43 -7.99 3.55
CA PRO A 35 -6.99 -7.83 4.89
C PRO A 35 -7.05 -6.36 5.36
N ASN A 36 -8.04 -6.04 6.19
CA ASN A 36 -8.30 -4.70 6.73
C ASN A 36 -8.36 -3.63 5.63
N GLY A 37 -9.10 -3.98 4.57
CA GLY A 37 -8.80 -3.48 3.24
C GLY A 37 -9.31 -2.09 2.91
N PHE A 38 -8.47 -1.33 2.22
CA PHE A 38 -8.83 -0.08 1.57
C PHE A 38 -8.12 0.02 0.23
N ASP A 39 -8.69 0.83 -0.66
CA ASP A 39 -8.09 1.21 -1.93
C ASP A 39 -8.31 2.71 -2.15
N SER A 40 -7.22 3.44 -2.37
CA SER A 40 -7.30 4.84 -2.77
C SER A 40 -7.82 5.02 -4.20
N GLY A 41 -7.75 3.97 -5.02
CA GLY A 41 -7.79 4.09 -6.47
C GLY A 41 -6.51 4.75 -7.00
N PHE A 42 -6.51 5.04 -8.31
CA PHE A 42 -5.35 5.66 -8.96
C PHE A 42 -5.36 7.18 -8.84
N HIS A 43 -4.27 7.72 -8.32
CA HIS A 43 -3.98 9.15 -8.20
C HIS A 43 -2.87 9.52 -9.19
N ASN A 44 -3.20 10.36 -10.17
CA ASN A 44 -2.26 10.79 -11.21
C ASN A 44 -1.54 12.08 -10.79
N GLY A 45 -0.27 11.96 -10.41
CA GLY A 45 0.58 13.09 -10.01
C GLY A 45 0.93 14.05 -11.16
N VAL A 46 0.73 13.68 -12.42
CA VAL A 46 0.96 14.56 -13.59
C VAL A 46 -0.22 15.51 -13.80
N SER A 47 -1.43 14.97 -13.83
CA SER A 47 -2.65 15.77 -14.05
C SER A 47 -3.16 16.45 -12.78
N ALA A 48 -2.82 15.89 -11.62
CA ALA A 48 -3.19 16.42 -10.31
C ALA A 48 -2.00 16.30 -9.33
N PRO A 49 -0.95 17.14 -9.50
CA PRO A 49 0.20 17.16 -8.60
C PRO A 49 -0.23 17.35 -7.14
N GLY A 50 0.38 16.57 -6.24
CA GLY A 50 0.07 16.66 -4.81
C GLY A 50 -1.28 16.06 -4.42
N SER A 51 -1.90 15.23 -5.27
CA SER A 51 -3.08 14.46 -4.88
C SER A 51 -2.79 13.65 -3.62
N THR A 52 -3.72 13.68 -2.68
CA THR A 52 -3.62 12.96 -1.42
C THR A 52 -4.80 12.02 -1.24
N PHE A 53 -4.53 10.87 -0.66
CA PHE A 53 -5.53 9.98 -0.09
C PHE A 53 -5.50 10.06 1.43
N THR A 54 -6.66 9.96 2.07
CA THR A 54 -6.78 9.90 3.54
C THR A 54 -7.72 8.76 3.89
N THR A 55 -7.26 7.88 4.78
CA THR A 55 -8.06 6.83 5.39
C THR A 55 -7.83 6.83 6.89
N THR A 56 -8.85 6.41 7.65
CA THR A 56 -8.76 6.25 9.10
C THR A 56 -8.47 4.80 9.43
N ILE A 57 -7.43 4.55 10.22
CA ILE A 57 -7.08 3.22 10.73
C ILE A 57 -7.72 3.09 12.11
N LEU A 58 -8.64 2.13 12.25
CA LEU A 58 -9.48 1.97 13.44
C LEU A 58 -9.03 0.85 14.38
N ASP A 59 -7.99 0.12 14.00
CA ASP A 59 -7.46 -1.04 14.72
C ASP A 59 -5.93 -0.99 14.82
N THR A 60 -5.37 -1.99 15.50
CA THR A 60 -3.92 -2.14 15.70
C THR A 60 -3.33 -3.29 14.88
N GLU A 61 -4.12 -3.89 13.99
CA GLU A 61 -3.67 -5.00 13.17
C GLU A 61 -2.74 -4.49 12.06
N PRO A 62 -1.84 -5.33 11.53
CA PRO A 62 -1.00 -4.93 10.40
C PRO A 62 -1.82 -4.65 9.15
N HIS A 63 -1.51 -3.55 8.45
CA HIS A 63 -1.97 -3.30 7.09
C HIS A 63 -0.77 -3.23 6.16
N TRP A 64 -0.84 -4.02 5.09
CA TRP A 64 0.17 -4.12 4.07
C TRP A 64 -0.35 -3.44 2.83
N VAL A 65 0.33 -2.41 2.35
CA VAL A 65 -0.17 -1.52 1.31
C VAL A 65 0.82 -1.48 0.15
N LEU A 66 0.32 -1.51 -1.08
CA LEU A 66 1.12 -1.43 -2.31
C LEU A 66 0.53 -0.42 -3.30
N CYS A 67 1.31 -0.16 -4.35
CA CYS A 67 0.82 0.48 -5.57
C CYS A 67 0.48 -0.53 -6.66
N MET A 68 -0.76 -0.48 -7.16
CA MET A 68 -1.27 -1.37 -8.20
C MET A 68 -0.87 -0.96 -9.63
N GLN A 69 -0.17 0.17 -9.79
CA GLN A 69 0.16 0.72 -11.11
C GLN A 69 0.89 -0.32 -11.97
N ALA A 70 0.53 -0.35 -13.26
CA ALA A 70 1.08 -1.27 -14.25
C ALA A 70 0.95 -2.74 -13.82
N GLY A 71 -0.21 -3.11 -13.27
CA GLY A 71 -0.50 -4.48 -12.82
C GLY A 71 0.38 -4.93 -11.65
N GLY A 72 0.76 -4.01 -10.77
CA GLY A 72 1.64 -4.28 -9.63
C GLY A 72 3.14 -4.27 -9.96
N ALA A 73 3.56 -3.75 -11.11
CA ALA A 73 4.98 -3.61 -11.42
C ALA A 73 5.70 -2.65 -10.44
N GLN A 74 5.04 -1.57 -10.02
CA GLN A 74 5.62 -0.65 -9.01
C GLN A 74 5.77 -1.31 -7.64
N CYS A 75 4.83 -2.18 -7.26
CA CYS A 75 4.94 -3.00 -6.05
C CYS A 75 6.23 -3.84 -6.06
N ARG A 76 6.57 -4.47 -7.19
CA ARG A 76 7.83 -5.22 -7.39
C ARG A 76 9.09 -4.36 -7.42
N LEU A 77 8.96 -3.04 -7.53
CA LEU A 77 10.05 -2.08 -7.35
C LEU A 77 10.18 -1.60 -5.89
N GLY A 78 9.44 -2.21 -4.97
CA GLY A 78 9.45 -1.90 -3.55
C GLY A 78 8.47 -0.80 -3.14
N MET A 79 7.54 -0.39 -4.02
CA MET A 79 6.54 0.62 -3.70
C MET A 79 5.47 0.07 -2.76
N THR A 80 5.84 0.04 -1.49
CA THR A 80 5.13 -0.59 -0.39
C THR A 80 5.03 0.37 0.79
N LEU A 81 4.00 0.18 1.61
CA LEU A 81 3.81 0.85 2.89
C LEU A 81 3.32 -0.19 3.91
N ALA A 82 3.88 -0.14 5.11
CA ALA A 82 3.42 -0.93 6.24
C ALA A 82 2.81 -0.03 7.31
N ILE A 83 1.63 -0.38 7.80
CA ILE A 83 0.97 0.26 8.94
C ILE A 83 0.87 -0.80 10.05
N ASN A 84 1.24 -0.44 11.27
CA ASN A 84 1.28 -1.34 12.42
C ASN A 84 2.03 -2.68 12.18
N PRO A 85 3.25 -2.69 11.61
CA PRO A 85 4.03 -3.93 11.49
C PRO A 85 4.35 -4.52 12.88
N THR A 86 4.61 -5.83 12.92
CA THR A 86 4.98 -6.53 14.16
C THR A 86 6.47 -6.88 14.17
N ALA A 87 6.96 -7.42 15.29
CA ALA A 87 8.34 -7.93 15.35
C ALA A 87 8.56 -9.13 14.40
N ASP A 88 7.54 -9.95 14.18
CA ASP A 88 7.61 -11.13 13.31
C ASP A 88 7.28 -10.81 11.84
N GLN A 89 6.46 -9.77 11.61
CA GLN A 89 6.12 -9.26 10.29
C GLN A 89 6.60 -7.82 10.16
N THR A 90 7.84 -7.67 9.69
CA THR A 90 8.50 -6.36 9.57
C THR A 90 8.21 -5.70 8.22
N GLU A 91 8.30 -4.37 8.18
CA GLU A 91 8.22 -3.60 6.93
C GLU A 91 9.32 -4.01 5.94
N ALA A 92 10.55 -4.21 6.41
CA ALA A 92 11.65 -4.66 5.57
C ALA A 92 11.40 -6.04 4.94
N GLN A 93 10.82 -6.98 5.71
CA GLN A 93 10.43 -8.29 5.17
C GLN A 93 9.28 -8.15 4.16
N PHE A 94 8.32 -7.27 4.41
CA PHE A 94 7.23 -7.00 3.47
C PHE A 94 7.75 -6.44 2.14
N MET A 95 8.65 -5.44 2.18
CA MET A 95 9.30 -4.91 0.98
C MET A 95 10.09 -6.01 0.24
N THR A 96 10.80 -6.87 0.98
CA THR A 96 11.51 -8.01 0.41
C THR A 96 10.57 -8.99 -0.29
N ASN A 97 9.42 -9.30 0.32
CA ASN A 97 8.41 -10.16 -0.30
C ASN A 97 7.86 -9.53 -1.59
N ALA A 98 7.64 -8.22 -1.59
CA ALA A 98 7.09 -7.49 -2.74
C ALA A 98 8.06 -7.49 -3.93
N ILE A 99 9.35 -7.24 -3.71
CA ILE A 99 10.38 -7.27 -4.76
C ILE A 99 10.53 -8.67 -5.37
N ASN A 100 10.27 -9.72 -4.59
CA ASN A 100 10.39 -11.11 -5.01
C ASN A 100 9.06 -11.77 -5.46
N SER A 101 7.99 -10.98 -5.58
CA SER A 101 6.66 -11.46 -6.02
C SER A 101 6.52 -11.59 -7.53
#